data_AF-A0A5N5MC23-F1
#
_entry.id   AF-A0A5N5MC23-F1
#
_cell.length_a   1.000
_cell.length_b   1.000
_cell.length_c   1.000
_cell.angle_alpha   90.00
_cell.angle_beta   90.00
_cell.angle_gamma   90.00
#
_symmetry.space_group_name_H-M   'P 1'
#
loop_
_entity.id
_entity.type
_entity.pdbx_description
1 polymer ?
#
loop_
_entity_poly.entity_id
_entity_poly.type
_entity_poly.pdbx_seq_one_letter_code
_entity_poly.pdbx_strand_id
1 'polypeptide(L)'
;MGSALATQRRNNHQSLAPELPRDFLGISLPEQPNKYYFIIRGQRIVLEADSSIQTIMEKLQSYKSRVALYFEGFQYQLGDFQLRVGKVTPTHSDNLRGIIMEVEYLPLSSLEKSRQVMEEFVDIWQEAISKRSLPGHFMHIEPSFVEYGLSDHYSSQHTAVQYATVMAQLIATQSVQAARN
;
A
#
# COMPACT_ATOMS: atom_id res chain seq x y z
N MET A 1 0.92 10.30 1.79
CA MET A 1 0.36 9.27 2.72
C MET A 1 -1.15 9.27 2.65
N GLY A 2 -1.78 8.12 2.38
CA GLY A 2 -3.20 8.01 2.07
C GLY A 2 -4.00 7.06 2.96
N SER A 3 -5.00 6.42 2.37
CA SER A 3 -5.85 5.43 3.05
C SER A 3 -6.03 4.21 2.17
N ALA A 4 -6.22 3.06 2.82
CA ALA A 4 -6.32 1.81 2.11
C ALA A 4 -7.30 0.84 2.75
N LEU A 5 -8.02 0.11 1.90
CA LEU A 5 -9.21 -0.65 2.26
C LEU A 5 -9.13 -2.06 1.68
N ALA A 6 -9.06 -3.07 2.54
CA ALA A 6 -9.23 -4.46 2.12
C ALA A 6 -10.72 -4.83 2.06
N THR A 7 -11.16 -5.25 0.88
CA THR A 7 -12.58 -5.49 0.57
C THR A 7 -12.80 -6.89 0.01
N GLN A 8 -13.90 -7.53 0.41
CA GLN A 8 -14.30 -8.87 -0.01
C GLN A 8 -15.74 -8.89 -0.50
N ARG A 9 -16.03 -9.71 -1.51
CA ARG A 9 -17.38 -9.89 -2.05
C ARG A 9 -18.33 -10.49 -1.00
N ARG A 10 -19.59 -10.03 -0.98
CA ARG A 10 -20.67 -10.63 -0.18
C ARG A 10 -21.22 -11.87 -0.88
N ASN A 11 -21.40 -12.96 -0.14
CA ASN A 11 -21.94 -14.23 -0.64
C ASN A 11 -23.47 -14.22 -0.84
N ASN A 12 -24.04 -13.16 -1.43
CA ASN A 12 -25.50 -13.06 -1.55
C ASN A 12 -26.06 -13.71 -2.83
N HIS A 13 -25.22 -14.08 -3.80
CA HIS A 13 -25.63 -14.77 -5.04
C HIS A 13 -24.64 -15.88 -5.38
N GLN A 14 -24.95 -17.12 -4.98
CA GLN A 14 -24.12 -18.31 -5.22
C GLN A 14 -24.08 -18.79 -6.68
N SER A 15 -24.74 -18.12 -7.62
CA SER A 15 -24.91 -18.61 -9.01
C SER A 15 -24.20 -17.80 -10.10
N LEU A 16 -23.52 -16.69 -9.78
CA LEU A 16 -22.84 -15.86 -10.80
C LEU A 16 -21.31 -15.90 -10.66
N ALA A 17 -20.78 -16.84 -11.44
CA ALA A 17 -19.47 -16.96 -12.07
C ALA A 17 -18.22 -17.15 -11.18
N PRO A 18 -17.43 -18.23 -11.40
CA PRO A 18 -16.07 -18.38 -10.87
C PRO A 18 -15.07 -17.34 -11.43
N GLU A 19 -15.50 -16.41 -12.28
CA GLU A 19 -14.65 -15.47 -13.02
C GLU A 19 -14.39 -14.13 -12.31
N LEU A 20 -15.18 -13.76 -11.28
CA LEU A 20 -15.03 -12.47 -10.61
C LEU A 20 -14.06 -12.55 -9.41
N PRO A 21 -13.18 -11.54 -9.23
CA PRO A 21 -12.30 -11.47 -8.05
C PRO A 21 -13.11 -11.51 -6.76
N ARG A 22 -12.77 -12.45 -5.86
CA ARG A 22 -13.44 -12.57 -4.56
C ARG A 22 -13.02 -11.46 -3.60
N ASP A 23 -11.75 -11.06 -3.67
CA ASP A 23 -11.11 -10.10 -2.78
C ASP A 23 -10.26 -9.10 -3.58
N PHE A 24 -10.24 -7.85 -3.13
CA PHE A 24 -9.35 -6.81 -3.66
C PHE A 24 -8.95 -5.84 -2.56
N LEU A 25 -7.84 -5.14 -2.76
CA LEU A 25 -7.46 -3.97 -1.98
C LEU A 25 -7.82 -2.71 -2.77
N GLY A 26 -8.38 -1.73 -2.10
CA GLY A 26 -8.67 -0.43 -2.66
C GLY A 26 -7.80 0.64 -2.00
N ILE A 27 -7.10 1.44 -2.79
CA ILE A 27 -6.13 2.44 -2.32
C ILE A 27 -6.59 3.83 -2.76
N SER A 28 -6.59 4.79 -1.84
CA SER A 28 -6.74 6.21 -2.11
C SER A 28 -5.48 6.96 -1.71
N LEU A 29 -4.96 7.77 -2.64
CA LEU A 29 -3.74 8.54 -2.48
C LEU A 29 -4.10 10.04 -2.43
N PRO A 30 -3.60 10.83 -1.46
CA PRO A 30 -3.92 12.25 -1.36
C PRO A 30 -3.37 13.06 -2.55
N GLU A 31 -2.32 12.56 -3.21
CA GLU A 31 -1.73 13.19 -4.39
C GLU A 31 -2.68 13.09 -5.62
N GLN A 32 -3.63 12.16 -5.59
CA GLN A 32 -4.65 11.93 -6.63
C GLN A 32 -6.04 11.74 -6.00
N PRO A 33 -6.64 12.79 -5.40
CA PRO A 33 -7.85 12.66 -4.58
C PRO A 33 -9.09 12.23 -5.37
N ASN A 34 -9.08 12.45 -6.68
CA ASN A 34 -10.17 12.06 -7.58
C ASN A 34 -10.02 10.63 -8.12
N LYS A 35 -9.00 9.89 -7.66
CA LYS A 35 -8.69 8.54 -8.14
C LYS A 35 -8.81 7.53 -7.02
N TYR A 36 -9.10 6.30 -7.43
CA TYR A 36 -9.10 5.12 -6.58
C TYR A 36 -8.46 3.96 -7.32
N TYR A 37 -7.63 3.20 -6.63
CA TYR A 37 -6.89 2.10 -7.24
C TYR A 37 -7.35 0.76 -6.67
N PHE A 38 -7.70 -0.17 -7.54
CA PHE A 38 -8.00 -1.55 -7.17
C PHE A 38 -6.80 -2.43 -7.42
N ILE A 39 -6.39 -3.18 -6.40
CA ILE A 39 -5.31 -4.16 -6.48
C ILE A 39 -5.90 -5.54 -6.23
N ILE A 40 -5.94 -6.34 -7.30
CA ILE A 40 -6.36 -7.74 -7.24
C ILE A 40 -5.09 -8.58 -7.21
N ARG A 41 -4.56 -8.82 -6.01
CA ARG A 41 -3.24 -9.43 -5.80
C ARG A 41 -3.11 -10.82 -6.41
N GLY A 42 -4.14 -11.66 -6.32
CA GLY A 42 -4.12 -13.03 -6.85
C GLY A 42 -3.95 -13.09 -8.37
N GLN A 43 -4.43 -12.07 -9.07
CA GLN A 43 -4.37 -11.94 -10.53
C GLN A 43 -3.29 -10.96 -10.98
N ARG A 44 -2.60 -10.31 -10.03
CA ARG A 44 -1.61 -9.24 -10.29
C ARG A 44 -2.18 -8.13 -11.18
N ILE A 45 -3.40 -7.70 -10.88
CA ILE A 45 -4.06 -6.62 -11.61
C ILE A 45 -4.09 -5.37 -10.75
N VAL A 46 -3.71 -4.24 -11.35
CA VAL A 46 -3.96 -2.88 -10.83
C VAL A 46 -4.89 -2.14 -11.78
N LEU A 47 -5.98 -1.59 -11.25
CA LEU A 47 -6.93 -0.77 -12.01
C LEU A 47 -7.03 0.60 -11.39
N GLU A 48 -6.98 1.63 -12.22
CA GLU A 48 -7.31 2.99 -11.82
C GLU A 48 -8.77 3.27 -12.14
N ALA A 49 -9.48 3.89 -11.21
CA ALA A 49 -10.86 4.33 -11.35
C ALA A 49 -11.02 5.75 -10.78
N ASP A 50 -12.14 6.39 -11.10
CA ASP A 50 -12.57 7.60 -10.42
C ASP A 50 -12.98 7.31 -8.97
N SER A 51 -12.78 8.26 -8.05
CA SER A 51 -13.08 8.08 -6.63
C SER A 51 -14.55 7.80 -6.34
N SER A 52 -15.48 8.22 -7.23
CA SER A 52 -16.92 7.90 -7.13
C SER A 52 -17.23 6.40 -7.14
N ILE A 53 -16.31 5.55 -7.60
CA ILE A 53 -16.47 4.09 -7.55
C ILE A 53 -16.71 3.58 -6.13
N GLN A 54 -16.16 4.25 -5.10
CA GLN A 54 -16.39 3.89 -3.70
C GLN A 54 -17.88 3.98 -3.37
N THR A 55 -18.52 5.10 -3.72
CA THR A 55 -19.96 5.31 -3.51
C THR A 55 -20.80 4.31 -4.30
N ILE A 56 -20.39 3.98 -5.53
CA ILE A 56 -21.06 2.97 -6.35
C ILE A 56 -21.01 1.60 -5.66
N MET A 57 -19.83 1.18 -5.18
CA MET A 57 -19.66 -0.10 -4.49
C MET A 57 -20.44 -0.18 -3.17
N GLU A 58 -20.48 0.92 -2.42
CA GLU A 58 -21.29 1.05 -1.20
C GLU A 58 -22.77 0.87 -1.50
N LYS A 59 -23.29 1.53 -2.56
CA LYS A 59 -24.69 1.42 -2.99
C LYS A 59 -25.04 0.03 -3.52
N LEU A 60 -24.15 -0.57 -4.31
CA LEU A 60 -24.34 -1.93 -4.84
C LEU A 60 -24.39 -2.98 -3.74
N GLN A 61 -23.80 -2.69 -2.57
CA GLN A 61 -23.71 -3.59 -1.41
C GLN A 61 -23.19 -5.00 -1.73
N SER A 62 -22.57 -5.17 -2.89
CA SER A 62 -22.09 -6.46 -3.39
C SER A 62 -20.76 -6.85 -2.78
N TYR A 63 -20.07 -5.88 -2.18
CA TYR A 63 -18.82 -6.04 -1.48
C TYR A 63 -18.95 -5.50 -0.05
N LYS A 64 -18.22 -6.10 0.89
CA LYS A 64 -18.12 -5.69 2.29
C LYS A 64 -16.65 -5.42 2.60
N SER A 65 -16.36 -4.21 3.05
CA SER A 65 -15.05 -3.90 3.63
C SER A 65 -14.81 -4.80 4.85
N ARG A 66 -13.60 -5.37 4.93
CA ARG A 66 -13.18 -6.20 6.06
C ARG A 66 -12.19 -5.48 6.96
N VAL A 67 -11.22 -4.81 6.35
CA VAL A 67 -10.16 -4.11 7.08
C VAL A 67 -9.91 -2.79 6.37
N ALA A 68 -9.87 -1.72 7.14
CA ALA A 68 -9.57 -0.38 6.65
C ALA A 68 -8.40 0.16 7.48
N LEU A 69 -7.34 0.60 6.79
CA LEU A 69 -6.12 1.14 7.39
C LEU A 69 -5.91 2.58 6.91
N TYR A 70 -5.57 3.45 7.85
CA TYR A 70 -5.17 4.82 7.61
C TYR A 70 -3.69 5.01 7.88
N PHE A 71 -3.06 5.81 7.04
CA PHE A 71 -1.64 6.13 7.10
C PHE A 71 -1.54 7.62 7.42
N GLU A 72 -1.10 7.93 8.64
CA GLU A 72 -1.01 9.31 9.12
C GLU A 72 0.45 9.58 9.50
N GLY A 73 1.02 10.67 9.01
CA GLY A 73 2.44 10.94 9.21
C GLY A 73 2.89 12.31 8.76
N PHE A 74 4.20 12.48 8.83
CA PHE A 74 4.90 13.69 8.44
C PHE A 74 5.65 13.48 7.13
N GLN A 75 5.80 14.57 6.40
CA GLN A 75 6.62 14.63 5.19
C GLN A 75 7.84 15.50 5.43
N TYR A 76 8.99 15.05 4.96
CA TYR A 76 10.27 15.73 5.01
C TYR A 76 10.84 15.81 3.59
N GLN A 77 11.47 16.93 3.27
CA GLN A 77 12.21 17.11 2.03
C GLN A 77 13.70 17.11 2.33
N LEU A 78 14.46 16.24 1.67
CA LEU A 78 15.91 16.14 1.80
C LEU A 78 16.54 16.18 0.41
N GLY A 79 16.85 17.38 -0.08
CA GLY A 79 17.37 17.57 -1.44
C GLY A 79 16.39 17.04 -2.47
N ASP A 80 16.83 16.07 -3.27
CA ASP A 80 16.02 15.41 -4.31
C ASP A 80 15.11 14.29 -3.78
N PHE A 81 15.13 14.03 -2.47
CA PHE A 81 14.29 13.01 -1.85
C PHE A 81 13.14 13.62 -1.06
N GLN A 82 11.99 13.00 -1.18
CA GLN A 82 10.86 13.19 -0.29
C GLN A 82 10.71 11.96 0.60
N LEU A 83 10.74 12.18 1.91
CA LEU A 83 10.56 11.15 2.92
C LEU A 83 9.22 11.34 3.61
N ARG A 84 8.41 10.29 3.68
CA ARG A 84 7.15 10.30 4.44
C ARG A 84 7.22 9.24 5.53
N VAL A 85 7.04 9.63 6.78
CA VAL A 85 7.07 8.71 7.94
C VAL A 85 5.76 8.80 8.70
N GLY A 86 5.12 7.68 8.96
CA GLY A 86 3.78 7.67 9.53
C GLY A 86 3.38 6.38 10.20
N LYS A 87 2.40 6.50 11.09
CA LYS A 87 1.75 5.38 11.78
C LYS A 87 0.65 4.81 10.91
N VAL A 88 0.41 3.51 11.07
CA VAL A 88 -0.72 2.81 10.47
C VAL A 88 -1.73 2.46 11.55
N THR A 89 -2.97 2.93 11.41
CA THR A 89 -4.06 2.67 12.36
C THR A 89 -5.29 2.11 11.64
N PRO A 90 -6.03 1.16 12.24
CA PRO A 90 -7.31 0.72 11.70
C PRO A 90 -8.41 1.76 11.95
N THR A 91 -9.39 1.83 11.06
CA THR A 91 -10.52 2.79 11.15
C THR A 91 -11.32 2.75 12.45
N HIS A 92 -11.35 1.60 13.14
CA HIS A 92 -12.13 1.42 14.37
C HIS A 92 -11.27 1.21 15.62
N SER A 93 -9.97 1.54 15.56
CA SER A 93 -9.09 1.44 16.73
C SER A 93 -7.87 2.34 16.61
N ASP A 94 -7.49 2.99 17.71
CA ASP A 94 -6.22 3.73 17.78
C ASP A 94 -5.00 2.82 17.99
N ASN A 95 -5.19 1.50 17.95
CA ASN A 95 -4.12 0.53 18.06
C ASN A 95 -3.17 0.64 16.86
N LEU A 96 -1.96 1.12 17.14
CA LEU A 96 -0.85 1.18 16.19
C LEU A 96 -0.58 -0.21 15.59
N ARG A 97 -0.68 -0.33 14.26
CA ARG A 97 -0.28 -1.56 13.53
C ARG A 97 1.18 -1.58 13.16
N GLY A 98 1.79 -0.42 12.99
CA GLY A 98 3.18 -0.28 12.62
C GLY A 98 3.52 1.13 12.19
N ILE A 99 4.80 1.34 11.92
CA ILE A 99 5.35 2.58 11.36
C ILE A 99 5.77 2.25 9.93
N ILE A 100 5.43 3.12 8.99
CA ILE A 100 5.86 3.05 7.61
C ILE A 100 6.72 4.26 7.30
N MET A 101 7.74 4.00 6.50
CA MET A 101 8.59 4.99 5.89
C MET A 101 8.51 4.79 4.38
N GLU A 102 8.11 5.84 3.67
CA GLU A 102 8.10 5.91 2.23
C GLU A 102 9.19 6.89 1.79
N VAL A 103 9.99 6.47 0.82
CA VAL A 103 11.08 7.26 0.24
C VAL A 103 10.77 7.42 -1.25
N GLU A 104 10.76 8.66 -1.71
CA GLU A 104 10.49 9.00 -3.11
C GLU A 104 11.63 9.89 -3.63
N TYR A 105 12.26 9.47 -4.74
CA TYR A 105 13.29 10.24 -5.41
C TYR A 105 12.65 11.10 -6.51
N LEU A 106 12.60 12.42 -6.33
CA LEU A 106 11.78 13.35 -7.13
C LEU A 106 12.07 13.39 -8.64
N PRO A 107 13.31 13.13 -9.12
CA PRO A 107 13.56 12.90 -10.55
C PRO A 107 12.96 11.56 -11.04
N LEU A 108 11.64 11.43 -10.90
CA LEU A 108 10.80 10.26 -11.20
C LEU A 108 10.60 10.12 -12.71
N SER A 109 11.65 9.66 -13.41
CA SER A 109 11.56 9.37 -14.85
C SER A 109 11.55 7.88 -15.15
N SER A 110 12.38 7.12 -14.44
CA SER A 110 12.64 5.70 -14.67
C SER A 110 13.00 5.05 -13.34
N LEU A 111 12.27 4.00 -12.97
CA LEU A 111 12.50 3.26 -11.74
C LEU A 111 13.88 2.60 -11.77
N GLU A 112 14.24 1.97 -12.87
CA GLU A 112 15.53 1.30 -13.03
C GLU A 112 16.70 2.29 -12.91
N LYS A 113 16.59 3.48 -13.51
CA LYS A 113 17.63 4.52 -13.35
C LYS A 113 17.71 5.04 -11.93
N SER A 114 16.58 5.12 -11.22
CA SER A 114 16.55 5.57 -9.83
C SER A 114 16.98 4.49 -8.83
N ARG A 115 16.99 3.21 -9.24
CA ARG A 115 17.21 2.07 -8.34
C ARG A 115 18.52 2.17 -7.58
N GLN A 116 19.62 2.46 -8.26
CA GLN A 116 20.92 2.58 -7.60
C GLN A 116 20.91 3.68 -6.52
N VAL A 117 20.33 4.85 -6.82
CA VAL A 117 20.24 5.97 -5.88
C VAL A 117 19.36 5.62 -4.67
N MET A 118 18.28 4.87 -4.90
CA MET A 118 17.41 4.37 -3.83
C MET A 118 18.08 3.30 -2.97
N GLU A 119 18.83 2.37 -3.57
CA GLU A 119 19.62 1.37 -2.86
C GLU A 119 20.68 2.05 -1.97
N GLU A 120 21.42 3.01 -2.52
CA GLU A 120 22.40 3.80 -1.75
C GLU A 120 21.74 4.56 -0.58
N PHE A 121 20.54 5.13 -0.78
CA PHE A 121 19.78 5.75 0.31
C PHE A 121 19.44 4.74 1.42
N VAL A 122 18.97 3.56 1.04
CA VAL A 122 18.60 2.50 1.99
C VAL A 122 19.83 2.01 2.77
N ASP A 123 20.98 1.86 2.12
CA ASP A 123 22.23 1.45 2.77
C ASP A 123 22.69 2.49 3.82
N ILE A 124 22.71 3.77 3.45
CA ILE A 124 23.05 4.86 4.38
C ILE A 124 22.07 4.89 5.56
N TRP A 125 20.78 4.73 5.29
CA TRP A 125 19.74 4.69 6.30
C TRP A 125 19.91 3.51 7.27
N GLN A 126 20.20 2.32 6.75
CA GLN A 126 20.48 1.13 7.56
C GLN A 126 21.73 1.30 8.42
N GLU A 127 22.82 1.84 7.86
CA GLU A 127 24.03 2.14 8.62
C GLU A 127 23.75 3.14 9.75
N ALA A 128 23.01 4.21 9.46
CA ALA A 128 22.63 5.21 10.44
C ALA A 128 21.76 4.64 11.57
N ILE A 129 20.83 3.73 11.26
CA ILE A 129 20.02 3.04 12.26
C ILE A 129 20.83 2.02 13.04
N SER A 130 21.75 1.28 12.43
CA SER A 130 22.56 0.27 13.15
C SER A 130 23.38 0.89 14.29
N LYS A 131 23.74 2.17 14.15
CA LYS A 131 24.43 2.97 15.17
C LYS A 131 23.50 3.44 16.30
N ARG A 132 22.18 3.29 16.14
CA ARG A 132 21.15 3.67 17.12
C ARG A 132 20.46 2.42 17.65
N SER A 133 20.33 2.31 18.97
CA SER A 133 19.60 1.22 19.61
C SER A 133 18.08 1.47 19.54
N LEU A 134 17.50 1.45 18.35
CA LEU A 134 16.05 1.58 18.17
C LEU A 134 15.36 0.21 18.36
N PRO A 135 14.26 0.13 19.11
CA PRO A 135 13.48 -1.10 19.20
C PRO A 135 12.75 -1.39 17.88
N GLY A 136 12.70 -2.67 17.50
CA GLY A 136 12.04 -3.14 16.28
C GLY A 136 13.02 -3.49 15.16
N HIS A 137 12.47 -3.91 14.01
CA HIS A 137 13.26 -4.24 12.81
C HIS A 137 12.64 -3.53 11.61
N PHE A 138 13.48 -2.84 10.84
CA PHE A 138 13.07 -2.26 9.57
C PHE A 138 13.07 -3.34 8.50
N MET A 139 11.94 -3.49 7.81
CA MET A 139 11.83 -4.40 6.68
C MET A 139 11.73 -3.57 5.41
N HIS A 140 12.66 -3.78 4.49
CA HIS A 140 12.57 -3.22 3.15
C HIS A 140 11.61 -4.09 2.32
N ILE A 141 10.60 -3.47 1.70
CA ILE A 141 9.57 -4.17 0.92
C ILE A 141 9.61 -3.66 -0.51
N GLU A 142 10.08 -4.50 -1.41
CA GLU A 142 10.10 -4.22 -2.86
C GLU A 142 9.04 -5.05 -3.58
N PRO A 143 7.98 -4.43 -4.12
CA PRO A 143 7.03 -5.13 -4.97
C PRO A 143 7.59 -5.35 -6.37
N SER A 144 7.22 -6.47 -6.99
CA SER A 144 7.48 -6.69 -8.42
C SER A 144 6.47 -5.94 -9.28
N PHE A 145 6.83 -4.77 -9.80
CA PHE A 145 5.93 -3.97 -10.66
C PHE A 145 5.65 -4.63 -12.01
N VAL A 146 6.63 -5.32 -12.56
CA VAL A 146 6.52 -6.06 -13.84
C VAL A 146 5.44 -7.14 -13.76
N GLU A 147 5.27 -7.77 -12.58
CA GLU A 147 4.20 -8.75 -12.37
C GLU A 147 2.80 -8.16 -12.54
N TYR A 148 2.63 -6.87 -12.28
CA TYR A 148 1.39 -6.12 -12.46
C TYR A 148 1.27 -5.50 -13.86
N GLY A 149 2.21 -5.78 -14.76
CA GLY A 149 2.24 -5.21 -16.11
C GLY A 149 2.60 -3.72 -16.14
N LEU A 150 3.18 -3.19 -15.06
CA LEU A 150 3.60 -1.79 -15.01
C LEU A 150 4.96 -1.59 -15.70
N SER A 151 5.07 -0.48 -16.44
CA SER A 151 6.30 -0.08 -17.12
C SER A 151 7.31 0.54 -16.16
N ASP A 152 8.55 0.72 -16.61
CA ASP A 152 9.60 1.42 -15.86
C ASP A 152 9.28 2.91 -15.53
N HIS A 153 8.39 3.54 -16.29
CA HIS A 153 7.94 4.90 -16.01
C HIS A 153 7.04 4.93 -14.78
N TYR A 154 7.51 5.63 -13.74
CA TYR A 154 6.76 5.76 -12.50
C TYR A 154 5.39 6.42 -12.71
N SER A 155 4.41 5.92 -11.96
CA SER A 155 3.03 6.40 -11.95
C SER A 155 2.40 6.10 -10.59
N SER A 156 1.27 6.73 -10.28
CA SER A 156 0.55 6.47 -9.03
C SER A 156 0.06 5.01 -8.87
N GLN A 157 -0.01 4.23 -9.96
CA GLN A 157 -0.27 2.79 -9.86
C GLN A 157 0.88 2.04 -9.18
N HIS A 158 2.13 2.48 -9.35
CA HIS A 158 3.29 1.93 -8.65
C HIS A 158 3.17 2.14 -7.14
N THR A 159 2.86 3.37 -6.75
CA THR A 159 2.58 3.73 -5.35
C THR A 159 1.45 2.86 -4.79
N ALA A 160 0.34 2.70 -5.52
CA ALA A 160 -0.78 1.87 -5.08
C ALA A 160 -0.38 0.40 -4.87
N VAL A 161 0.44 -0.17 -5.76
CA VAL A 161 0.98 -1.54 -5.63
C VAL A 161 1.93 -1.66 -4.42
N GLN A 162 2.78 -0.66 -4.17
CA GLN A 162 3.63 -0.62 -2.97
C GLN A 162 2.78 -0.64 -1.70
N TYR A 163 1.81 0.27 -1.57
CA TYR A 163 0.91 0.31 -0.41
C TYR A 163 0.15 -1.01 -0.22
N ALA A 164 -0.37 -1.59 -1.30
CA ALA A 164 -1.05 -2.89 -1.25
C ALA A 164 -0.14 -4.04 -0.77
N THR A 165 1.14 -4.01 -1.14
CA THR A 165 2.13 -5.00 -0.71
C THR A 165 2.44 -4.84 0.78
N VAL A 166 2.62 -3.60 1.25
CA VAL A 166 2.85 -3.31 2.68
C VAL A 166 1.63 -3.69 3.52
N MET A 167 0.42 -3.35 3.07
CA MET A 167 -0.81 -3.74 3.76
C MET A 167 -0.92 -5.25 3.93
N ALA A 168 -0.62 -6.00 2.88
CA ALA A 168 -0.67 -7.45 2.93
C ALA A 168 0.26 -8.03 4.01
N GLN A 169 1.47 -7.47 4.13
CA GLN A 169 2.40 -7.83 5.19
C GLN A 169 1.85 -7.46 6.58
N LEU A 170 1.32 -6.24 6.75
CA LEU A 170 0.75 -5.81 8.02
C LEU A 170 -0.47 -6.64 8.48
N ILE A 171 -1.31 -7.08 7.53
CA ILE A 171 -2.45 -7.96 7.80
C ILE A 171 -1.96 -9.37 8.15
N ALA A 172 -0.95 -9.89 7.44
CA ALA A 172 -0.39 -11.22 7.70
C ALA A 172 0.33 -11.33 9.05
N THR A 173 1.11 -10.32 9.44
CA THR A 173 1.83 -10.34 10.73
C THR A 173 0.87 -10.39 11.92
N GLN A 174 -0.32 -9.78 11.81
CA GLN A 174 -1.33 -9.84 12.87
C GLN A 174 -1.98 -11.21 13.03
N SER A 175 -2.28 -11.92 11.93
CA SER A 175 -2.91 -13.23 12.02
C SER A 175 -2.00 -14.23 12.73
N VAL A 176 -0.69 -14.12 12.53
CA VAL A 176 0.32 -14.90 13.26
C VAL A 176 0.36 -14.54 14.74
N GLN A 177 0.29 -13.25 15.09
CA GLN A 177 0.31 -12.82 16.49
C GLN A 177 -0.97 -13.21 17.24
N ALA A 178 -2.14 -13.13 16.58
CA ALA A 178 -3.43 -13.51 17.14
C ALA A 178 -3.60 -15.03 17.29
N ALA A 179 -2.91 -15.84 16.48
CA ALA A 179 -2.93 -17.30 16.60
C ALA A 179 -1.97 -17.86 17.67
N ARG A 180 -1.08 -17.01 18.21
CA ARG A 180 -0.10 -17.36 19.26
C ARG A 180 -0.55 -16.96 20.68
N ASN A 181 -1.64 -16.20 20.79
CA ASN A 181 -2.25 -15.78 22.05
C ASN A 181 -3.55 -16.56 22.28
#